data_AF-A0AA38GUY3-F1
#
_entry.id   AF-A0AA38GUY3-F1
#
_cell.length_a   1.000
_cell.length_b   1.000
_cell.length_c   1.000
_cell.angle_alpha   90.00
_cell.angle_beta   90.00
_cell.angle_gamma   90.00
#
_symmetry.space_group_name_H-M   'P 1'
#
loop_
_entity.id
_entity.type
_entity.pdbx_description
1 polymer ?
#
loop_
_entity_poly.entity_id
_entity_poly.type
_entity_poly.pdbx_seq_one_letter_code
_entity_poly.pdbx_strand_id
1 'polypeptide(L)' 'VHITQGDHVGKGVIISWVTPSEPGSNSVLYGTEKSMYNYSANGIVTSYKYYNYTSGYIHHCTLKKLK' A
#
# COMPACT_ATOMS: atom_id res chain seq x y z
N VAL A 1 6.63 6.67 1.08
CA VAL A 1 5.84 5.53 1.61
C VAL A 1 5.34 5.94 2.99
N HIS A 2 4.08 5.71 3.31
CA HIS A 2 3.53 5.94 4.64
C HIS A 2 2.63 4.77 5.07
N ILE A 3 2.47 4.59 6.38
CA ILE A 3 1.67 3.53 6.99
C ILE A 3 0.73 4.11 8.05
N THR A 4 -0.43 3.49 8.25
CA THR A 4 -1.36 3.84 9.33
C THR A 4 -2.15 2.61 9.77
N GLN A 5 -2.76 2.67 10.96
CA GLN A 5 -3.65 1.61 11.45
C GLN A 5 -4.83 1.42 10.50
N GLY A 6 -5.12 0.18 10.13
CA GLY A 6 -6.11 -0.20 9.11
C GLY A 6 -7.36 -0.89 9.63
N ASP A 7 -7.48 -1.08 10.94
CA ASP A 7 -8.66 -1.65 11.58
C ASP A 7 -8.89 -1.06 12.98
N HIS A 8 -10.00 -1.43 13.63
CA HIS A 8 -10.37 -0.90 14.95
C HIS A 8 -9.59 -1.53 16.12
N VAL A 9 -8.88 -2.65 15.89
CA VAL A 9 -8.29 -3.48 16.95
C VAL A 9 -6.77 -3.62 16.86
N GLY A 10 -6.11 -2.91 15.93
CA GLY A 10 -4.66 -2.92 15.76
C GLY A 10 -4.11 -4.15 15.03
N LYS A 11 -4.96 -4.92 14.34
CA LYS A 11 -4.57 -6.11 13.55
C LYS A 11 -4.60 -5.86 12.04
N GLY A 12 -4.74 -4.61 11.63
CA GLY A 12 -4.71 -4.16 10.25
C GLY A 12 -3.81 -2.95 10.08
N VAL A 13 -3.15 -2.87 8.93
CA VAL A 13 -2.29 -1.74 8.54
C VAL A 13 -2.60 -1.37 7.10
N ILE A 14 -2.77 -0.08 6.82
CA ILE A 14 -2.85 0.46 5.47
C ILE A 14 -1.48 1.00 5.08
N ILE A 15 -0.91 0.43 4.02
CA ILE A 15 0.38 0.83 3.43
C ILE A 15 0.09 1.60 2.16
N SER A 16 0.70 2.77 2.04
CA SER A 16 0.50 3.65 0.89
C SER A 16 1.81 4.16 0.31
N TRP A 17 1.91 4.15 -1.02
CA TRP A 17 3.07 4.62 -1.76
C TRP A 17 2.66 5.21 -3.11
N VAL A 18 3.59 5.91 -3.75
CA VAL A 18 3.38 6.52 -5.07
C VAL A 18 4.46 6.04 -6.02
N THR A 19 4.09 5.58 -7.20
CA THR A 19 5.01 5.38 -8.33
C THR A 19 4.87 6.57 -9.31
N PRO A 20 5.97 7.19 -9.74
CA PRO A 20 5.91 8.45 -10.48
C PRO A 20 5.61 8.28 -11.98
N SER A 21 6.10 7.22 -12.62
CA SER A 21 6.12 7.09 -14.08
C SER A 21 5.06 6.13 -14.64
N GLU A 22 4.84 4.99 -13.99
CA GLU A 22 3.93 3.94 -14.44
C GLU A 22 3.21 3.29 -13.26
N PRO A 23 2.07 2.58 -13.47
CA PRO A 23 1.31 1.97 -12.39
C PRO A 23 2.14 1.03 -11.52
N GLY A 24 3.17 0.38 -12.07
CA GLY A 24 4.04 -0.52 -11.32
C GLY A 24 3.31 -1.68 -10.65
N SER A 25 3.99 -2.33 -9.71
CA SER A 25 3.37 -3.39 -8.89
C SER A 25 2.45 -2.79 -7.84
N ASN A 26 1.28 -3.41 -7.68
CA ASN A 26 0.29 -3.07 -6.66
C ASN A 26 0.31 -4.07 -5.48
N SER A 27 1.31 -4.95 -5.43
CA SER A 27 1.43 -5.97 -4.40
C SER A 27 2.44 -5.56 -3.33
N VAL A 28 2.09 -5.80 -2.05
CA VAL A 28 3.00 -5.69 -0.91
C VAL A 28 3.40 -7.09 -0.48
N LEU A 29 4.70 -7.35 -0.39
CA LEU A 29 5.27 -8.54 0.26
C LEU A 29 5.57 -8.22 1.72
N TYR A 30 5.16 -9.09 2.64
CA TYR A 30 5.31 -8.87 4.08
C TYR A 30 5.53 -10.17 4.85
N GLY A 31 6.04 -10.03 6.06
CA GLY A 31 6.31 -11.13 6.99
C GLY A 31 6.69 -10.60 8.37
N THR A 32 6.90 -11.50 9.32
CA THR A 32 7.17 -11.16 10.73
C THR A 32 8.63 -10.83 11.00
N GLU A 33 9.52 -11.15 10.06
CA GLU A 33 10.96 -11.01 10.21
C GLU A 33 11.59 -10.45 8.93
N LYS A 34 12.76 -9.82 9.09
CA LYS A 34 13.53 -9.28 7.97
C LYS A 34 13.88 -10.39 6.99
N SER A 35 13.67 -10.12 5.70
CA SER A 35 13.95 -11.05 4.60
C SER A 35 13.09 -12.33 4.56
N MET A 36 12.08 -12.48 5.43
CA MET A 36 11.13 -13.60 5.39
C MET A 36 9.73 -13.12 5.02
N TYR A 37 9.55 -12.73 3.75
CA TYR A 37 8.29 -12.17 3.24
C TYR A 37 7.36 -13.26 2.68
N ASN A 38 6.80 -14.07 3.56
CA ASN A 38 6.01 -15.25 3.19
C ASN A 38 4.57 -14.93 2.76
N TYR A 39 4.15 -13.67 2.86
CA TYR A 39 2.78 -13.24 2.54
C TYR A 39 2.79 -12.14 1.49
N SER A 40 1.70 -12.07 0.71
CA SER A 40 1.45 -10.99 -0.22
C SER A 40 0.03 -10.44 -0.06
N ALA A 41 -0.15 -9.16 -0.35
CA ALA A 41 -1.45 -8.51 -0.40
C ALA A 41 -1.50 -7.54 -1.58
N ASN A 42 -2.62 -7.54 -2.30
CA ASN A 42 -2.86 -6.63 -3.41
C ASN A 42 -3.62 -5.39 -2.92
N GLY A 43 -3.14 -4.22 -3.31
CA GLY A 43 -3.78 -2.95 -3.01
C GLY A 43 -4.79 -2.54 -4.07
N ILE A 44 -5.10 -1.25 -4.07
CA ILE A 44 -5.78 -0.53 -5.14
C ILE A 44 -4.88 0.60 -5.63
N VAL A 45 -4.91 0.87 -6.94
CA VAL A 45 -4.18 1.98 -7.56
C VAL A 45 -5.18 3.04 -7.97
N THR A 46 -4.88 4.29 -7.65
CA THR A 46 -5.69 5.46 -7.98
C THR A 46 -4.80 6.58 -8.47
N SER A 47 -5.39 7.57 -9.14
CA SER A 47 -4.74 8.82 -9.49
C SER A 47 -5.77 9.93 -9.50
N TYR A 48 -5.32 11.17 -9.33
CA TYR A 48 -6.20 12.33 -9.39
C TYR A 48 -5.60 13.44 -10.26
N LYS A 49 -6.47 14.34 -10.70
CA LYS A 49 -6.10 15.58 -11.37
C LYS A 49 -6.60 16.77 -10.57
N TYR A 50 -5.76 17.81 -10.48
CA TYR A 50 -6.10 19.07 -9.82
C TYR A 50 -5.53 20.22 -10.65
N TYR A 51 -6.41 20.99 -11.30
CA TYR A 51 -6.02 22.01 -12.29
C TYR A 51 -5.11 21.41 -13.38
N ASN A 52 -3.89 21.94 -13.57
CA ASN A 52 -2.89 21.46 -14.53
C ASN A 52 -1.99 20.35 -13.95
N TYR A 53 -2.20 19.94 -12.70
CA TYR A 53 -1.46 18.87 -12.06
C TYR A 53 -2.16 17.52 -12.24
N THR A 54 -1.38 16.50 -12.56
CA THR A 54 -1.80 15.09 -12.51
C THR A 54 -0.88 14.38 -11.53
N SER A 55 -1.46 13.64 -10.58
CA SER A 55 -0.68 12.87 -9.61
C SER A 55 0.07 11.71 -10.28
N GLY A 56 1.07 11.16 -9.58
CA GLY A 56 1.54 9.81 -9.87
C GLY A 56 0.46 8.76 -9.57
N TYR A 57 0.84 7.49 -9.63
CA TYR A 57 -0.04 6.37 -9.31
C TYR A 57 0.03 6.11 -7.81
N ILE A 58 -1.09 6.31 -7.12
CA ILE A 58 -1.22 6.23 -5.68
C ILE A 58 -1.76 4.87 -5.31
N HIS A 59 -0.98 4.13 -4.53
CA HIS A 59 -1.31 2.80 -4.09
C HIS A 59 -1.80 2.81 -2.65
N HIS A 60 -2.84 2.04 -2.37
CA HIS A 60 -3.29 1.75 -1.01
C HIS A 60 -3.49 0.25 -0.84
N CYS A 61 -2.72 -0.38 0.04
CA CYS A 61 -2.83 -1.80 0.35
C CYS A 61 -3.18 -2.00 1.83
N THR A 62 -4.26 -2.74 2.10
CA THR A 62 -4.67 -3.05 3.47
C THR A 62 -4.23 -4.46 3.84
N LEU A 63 -3.29 -4.55 4.77
CA LEU A 63 -2.97 -5.80 5.45
C LEU A 63 -4.01 -6.04 6.55
N LYS A 64 -4.47 -7.29 6.68
CA LYS A 64 -5.48 -7.68 7.68
C LYS A 64 -4.99 -8.92 8.42
N LYS A 65 -5.55 -9.16 9.61
CA LYS A 65 -5.28 -10.36 10.43
C LYS A 65 -3.79 -10.50 10.80
N LEU A 66 -3.14 -9.39 11.09
CA LEU A 66 -1.77 -9.37 11.61
C LEU A 66 -1.75 -9.93 13.05
N LYS A 67 -0.60 -10.49 13.44
CA LYS A 67 -0.37 -11.09 14.75
C LYS A 67 -0.10 -10.03 15.81
#